data_AF-A0ABD5USB4-F1
#
_entry.id   AF-A0ABD5USB4-F1
#
_cell.length_a   1.000
_cell.length_b   1.000
_cell.length_c   1.000
_cell.angle_alpha   90.00
_cell.angle_beta   90.00
_cell.angle_gamma   90.00
#
_symmetry.space_group_name_H-M   'P 1'
#
loop_
_entity.id
_entity.type
_entity.pdbx_description
1 polymer ?
#
loop_
_entity_poly.entity_id
_entity_poly.type
_entity_poly.pdbx_seq_one_letter_code
_entity_poly.pdbx_strand_id
1 'polypeptide(L)'
;MASRQGGPGGDDSPRPGSTERRTATTTEPAGSRRRSRRRSAPLSLRAEADDARHSAGRTPEDPPIRDPGLYALTDHFRKRLEQPGRYVSTRTVSDAIRRGQLRWNRTDGWRFALIEGGIRFVVVVGDTETNSPVVVTGWTEIADREAALAARRWDPVDVDTIAVRAALSESASTPIPDRIRPRTVTRPFVVGEHRLETEPGKPYVSCTDCGCRFRSKEAITARGCHGRSGR
;
A
#
# COMPACT_ATOMS: atom_id res chain seq x y z
N MET A 1 -13.02 -4.85 -52.87
CA MET A 1 -13.74 -6.14 -52.76
C MET A 1 -13.37 -6.72 -51.39
N ALA A 2 -14.14 -6.50 -50.32
CA ALA A 2 -15.41 -7.14 -49.95
C ALA A 2 -15.29 -8.62 -49.52
N SER A 3 -15.45 -8.83 -48.20
CA SER A 3 -15.95 -10.02 -47.47
C SER A 3 -15.08 -11.29 -47.49
N ARG A 4 -14.88 -12.03 -46.38
CA ARG A 4 -15.93 -12.67 -45.55
C ARG A 4 -15.50 -12.91 -44.08
N GLN A 5 -16.54 -12.99 -43.24
CA GLN A 5 -16.59 -13.29 -41.82
C GLN A 5 -16.39 -14.79 -41.50
N GLY A 6 -16.08 -15.09 -40.24
CA GLY A 6 -16.30 -16.39 -39.60
C GLY A 6 -15.75 -16.45 -38.16
N GLY A 7 -16.60 -16.19 -37.15
CA GLY A 7 -16.46 -16.74 -35.79
C GLY A 7 -16.99 -18.19 -35.72
N PRO A 8 -17.06 -18.89 -34.56
CA PRO A 8 -17.46 -18.35 -33.24
C PRO A 8 -16.76 -18.97 -31.98
N GLY A 9 -17.16 -18.46 -30.80
CA GLY A 9 -17.08 -19.13 -29.48
C GLY A 9 -15.89 -18.67 -28.61
N GLY A 10 -16.03 -18.12 -27.40
CA GLY A 10 -17.10 -18.22 -26.41
C GLY A 10 -16.54 -18.92 -25.17
N ASP A 11 -16.04 -18.15 -24.20
CA ASP A 11 -16.31 -18.43 -22.78
C ASP A 11 -15.86 -17.25 -21.91
N ASP A 12 -16.89 -16.63 -21.35
CA ASP A 12 -16.86 -15.54 -20.40
C ASP A 12 -16.53 -16.12 -19.01
N SER A 13 -15.65 -15.44 -18.29
CA SER A 13 -15.24 -15.81 -16.93
C SER A 13 -16.35 -15.51 -15.92
N PRO A 14 -16.63 -16.39 -14.95
CA PRO A 14 -17.31 -15.97 -13.72
C PRO A 14 -16.29 -15.74 -12.59
N ARG A 15 -16.13 -14.46 -12.23
CA ARG A 15 -15.57 -14.02 -10.94
C ARG A 15 -16.47 -14.48 -9.78
N PRO A 16 -15.93 -14.97 -8.65
CA PRO A 16 -16.75 -15.21 -7.46
C PRO A 16 -17.15 -13.89 -6.79
N GLY A 17 -18.43 -13.82 -6.44
CA GLY A 17 -19.18 -12.62 -6.11
C GLY A 17 -19.07 -12.14 -4.68
N SER A 18 -19.22 -10.82 -4.58
CA SER A 18 -19.49 -10.04 -3.37
C SER A 18 -20.82 -10.44 -2.75
N THR A 19 -20.82 -10.69 -1.44
CA THR A 19 -22.02 -10.94 -0.63
C THR A 19 -22.49 -9.65 0.03
N GLU A 20 -23.30 -8.86 -0.69
CA GLU A 20 -24.16 -7.86 -0.07
C GLU A 20 -25.61 -8.36 -0.10
N ARG A 21 -26.11 -8.69 1.10
CA ARG A 21 -27.44 -9.21 1.34
C ARG A 21 -28.44 -8.05 1.29
N ARG A 22 -29.23 -8.02 0.22
CA ARG A 22 -30.43 -7.18 0.03
C ARG A 22 -31.58 -7.69 0.91
N THR A 23 -32.28 -6.78 1.55
CA THR A 23 -33.67 -6.96 2.01
C THR A 23 -34.47 -5.74 1.58
N ALA A 24 -35.53 -6.00 0.82
CA ALA A 24 -36.65 -5.12 0.46
C ALA A 24 -37.92 -5.99 0.70
N THR A 25 -39.15 -5.55 0.97
CA THR A 25 -39.88 -4.26 0.93
C THR A 25 -41.19 -4.46 1.71
N THR A 26 -42.11 -3.47 1.62
CA THR A 26 -43.59 -3.46 1.84
C THR A 26 -44.02 -2.91 3.23
N THR A 27 -44.93 -1.95 3.41
CA THR A 27 -46.00 -1.36 2.57
C THR A 27 -46.37 0.05 3.10
N GLU A 28 -46.83 0.93 2.21
CA GLU A 28 -47.55 2.21 2.46
C GLU A 28 -49.03 1.97 2.90
N PRO A 29 -49.79 2.94 3.49
CA PRO A 29 -50.33 4.06 2.70
C PRO A 29 -50.62 5.43 3.37
N ALA A 30 -50.65 6.44 2.49
CA ALA A 30 -51.55 7.60 2.36
C ALA A 30 -51.84 8.57 3.52
N GLY A 31 -51.55 9.86 3.29
CA GLY A 31 -52.10 10.97 4.07
C GLY A 31 -51.71 12.40 3.63
N SER A 32 -52.49 12.96 2.70
CA SER A 32 -52.90 14.37 2.57
C SER A 32 -51.90 15.55 2.47
N ARG A 33 -51.90 16.13 1.27
CA ARG A 33 -51.72 17.54 0.85
C ARG A 33 -51.57 18.62 1.94
N ARG A 34 -50.49 19.42 1.84
CA ARG A 34 -50.60 20.90 1.84
C ARG A 34 -49.40 21.58 1.16
N ARG A 35 -49.73 22.46 0.20
CA ARG A 35 -48.83 23.39 -0.48
C ARG A 35 -48.27 24.42 0.50
N SER A 36 -46.97 24.67 0.42
CA SER A 36 -46.41 26.00 0.69
C SER A 36 -45.13 26.18 -0.12
N ARG A 37 -45.23 27.02 -1.16
CA ARG A 37 -44.12 27.62 -1.90
C ARG A 37 -43.21 28.35 -0.92
N ARG A 38 -41.91 28.04 -0.88
CA ARG A 38 -40.87 28.98 -0.46
C ARG A 38 -39.62 28.82 -1.33
N ARG A 39 -39.40 29.87 -2.10
CA ARG A 39 -38.20 30.37 -2.78
C ARG A 39 -36.96 29.47 -2.75
N SER A 40 -36.58 29.02 -3.94
CA SER A 40 -35.22 28.63 -4.32
C SER A 40 -34.26 29.80 -4.06
N ALA A 41 -33.33 29.62 -3.13
CA ALA A 41 -32.13 30.43 -3.01
C ALA A 41 -30.95 29.57 -3.48
N PRO A 42 -30.01 30.11 -4.29
CA PRO A 42 -28.95 29.29 -4.87
C PRO A 42 -27.93 28.90 -3.80
N LEU A 43 -27.84 27.60 -3.52
CA LEU A 43 -26.81 26.97 -2.67
C LEU A 43 -25.47 26.83 -3.41
N SER A 44 -25.04 27.87 -4.13
CA SER A 44 -23.87 27.78 -5.02
C SER A 44 -22.82 28.87 -4.84
N LEU A 45 -22.97 29.76 -3.85
CA LEU A 45 -21.97 30.81 -3.55
C LEU A 45 -21.27 30.64 -2.19
N ARG A 46 -21.71 29.71 -1.34
CA ARG A 46 -21.10 29.46 -0.03
C ARG A 46 -19.95 28.45 -0.06
N ALA A 47 -19.98 27.49 -0.99
CA ALA A 47 -18.91 26.50 -1.13
C ALA A 47 -17.64 27.13 -1.75
N GLU A 48 -17.79 27.99 -2.75
CA GLU A 48 -16.65 28.66 -3.41
C GLU A 48 -16.00 29.74 -2.52
N ALA A 49 -16.77 30.38 -1.63
CA ALA A 49 -16.25 31.38 -0.71
C ALA A 49 -15.41 30.79 0.44
N ASP A 50 -15.68 29.55 0.85
CA ASP A 50 -14.81 28.84 1.80
C ASP A 50 -13.54 28.35 1.10
N ASP A 51 -13.63 27.79 -0.12
CA ASP A 51 -12.45 27.32 -0.88
C ASP A 51 -11.43 28.45 -1.15
N ALA A 52 -11.91 29.65 -1.47
CA ALA A 52 -11.08 30.82 -1.69
C ALA A 52 -10.41 31.36 -0.40
N ARG A 53 -10.99 31.11 0.78
CA ARG A 53 -10.41 31.51 2.08
C ARG A 53 -9.34 30.55 2.59
N HIS A 54 -9.35 29.29 2.15
CA HIS A 54 -8.36 28.29 2.56
C HIS A 54 -7.06 28.36 1.75
N SER A 55 -7.08 29.01 0.58
CA SER A 55 -5.93 29.08 -0.34
C SER A 55 -5.06 30.33 -0.16
N ALA A 56 -5.53 31.33 0.62
CA ALA A 56 -4.79 32.54 0.90
C ALA A 56 -4.07 32.44 2.25
N GLY A 57 -2.79 32.03 2.24
CA GLY A 57 -1.83 32.35 3.31
C GLY A 57 -1.50 31.26 4.34
N ARG A 58 -1.72 29.96 4.05
CA ARG A 58 -1.18 28.90 4.94
C ARG A 58 0.32 28.74 4.78
N THR A 59 1.06 28.70 5.87
CA THR A 59 2.48 28.33 5.90
C THR A 59 2.64 26.85 6.29
N PRO A 60 3.79 26.22 6.01
CA PRO A 60 4.04 24.82 6.41
C PRO A 60 3.85 24.57 7.91
N GLU A 61 4.01 25.58 8.76
CA GLU A 61 3.84 25.53 10.21
C GLU A 61 2.37 25.57 10.64
N ASP A 62 1.44 25.93 9.75
CA ASP A 62 0.02 25.93 10.08
C ASP A 62 -0.52 24.51 10.21
N PRO A 63 -1.30 24.18 11.24
CA PRO A 63 -1.88 22.86 11.40
C PRO A 63 -2.65 22.40 10.15
N PRO A 64 -2.42 21.15 9.70
CA PRO A 64 -3.03 20.60 8.50
C PRO A 64 -4.54 20.42 8.67
N ILE A 65 -5.25 20.58 7.56
CA ILE A 65 -6.70 20.43 7.49
C ILE A 65 -7.10 18.98 7.80
N ARG A 66 -8.23 18.81 8.48
CA ARG A 66 -8.74 17.51 8.94
C ARG A 66 -9.70 16.83 7.96
N ASP A 67 -9.73 17.29 6.71
CA ASP A 67 -10.55 16.74 5.63
C ASP A 67 -9.67 15.98 4.63
N PRO A 68 -9.75 14.63 4.57
CA PRO A 68 -8.99 13.83 3.63
C PRO A 68 -9.31 14.12 2.16
N GLY A 69 -10.51 14.64 1.84
CA GLY A 69 -10.93 14.92 0.47
C GLY A 69 -10.10 16.02 -0.20
N LEU A 70 -9.44 16.85 0.59
CA LEU A 70 -8.58 17.95 0.11
C LEU A 70 -7.13 17.51 -0.15
N TYR A 71 -6.76 16.28 0.24
CA TYR A 71 -5.39 15.80 0.11
C TYR A 71 -5.15 15.11 -1.23
N ALA A 72 -4.14 15.59 -1.97
CA ALA A 72 -3.61 14.84 -3.09
C ALA A 72 -2.61 13.78 -2.62
N LEU A 73 -2.57 12.64 -3.31
CA LEU A 73 -1.58 11.59 -3.07
C LEU A 73 -0.38 11.79 -3.98
N THR A 74 0.83 11.88 -3.42
CA THR A 74 2.05 11.92 -4.24
C THR A 74 2.25 10.61 -5.02
N ASP A 75 2.91 10.68 -6.17
CA ASP A 75 3.29 9.49 -6.94
C ASP A 75 4.14 8.52 -6.11
N HIS A 76 5.04 9.07 -5.27
CA HIS A 76 5.86 8.29 -4.35
C HIS A 76 4.99 7.49 -3.36
N PHE A 77 3.99 8.14 -2.76
CA PHE A 77 3.08 7.48 -1.85
C PHE A 77 2.26 6.39 -2.55
N ARG A 78 1.70 6.68 -3.73
CA ARG A 78 0.93 5.71 -4.52
C ARG A 78 1.74 4.45 -4.83
N LYS A 79 2.98 4.60 -5.31
CA LYS A 79 3.90 3.48 -5.54
C LYS A 79 4.18 2.65 -4.27
N ARG A 80 4.17 3.29 -3.09
CA ARG A 80 4.40 2.57 -1.81
C ARG A 80 3.20 1.76 -1.34
N LEU A 81 1.98 2.13 -1.71
CA LEU A 81 0.78 1.34 -1.36
C LEU A 81 0.79 -0.05 -2.00
N GLU A 82 1.47 -0.20 -3.14
CA GLU A 82 1.58 -1.46 -3.88
C GLU A 82 2.69 -2.38 -3.35
N GLN A 83 3.55 -1.88 -2.45
CA GLN A 83 4.70 -2.65 -1.97
C GLN A 83 4.28 -3.72 -0.94
N PRO A 84 4.72 -4.98 -1.11
CA PRO A 84 4.49 -6.03 -0.11
C PRO A 84 5.02 -5.65 1.28
N GLY A 85 4.29 -6.05 2.31
CA GLY A 85 4.64 -5.74 3.71
C GLY A 85 4.44 -4.27 4.09
N ARG A 86 3.61 -3.52 3.34
CA ARG A 86 3.07 -2.23 3.74
C ARG A 86 1.60 -2.40 4.15
N TYR A 87 1.28 -1.91 5.34
CA TYR A 87 -0.06 -2.04 5.93
C TYR A 87 -0.84 -0.72 5.91
N VAL A 88 -0.25 0.34 5.34
CA VAL A 88 -0.92 1.61 5.09
C VAL A 88 -1.77 1.47 3.83
N SER A 89 -3.01 1.94 3.92
CA SER A 89 -3.99 2.05 2.84
C SER A 89 -4.54 3.48 2.75
N THR A 90 -5.23 3.80 1.66
CA THR A 90 -5.97 5.08 1.51
C THR A 90 -7.03 5.26 2.59
N ARG A 91 -7.67 4.16 3.05
CA ARG A 91 -8.61 4.17 4.17
C ARG A 91 -7.92 4.58 5.46
N THR A 92 -6.80 3.94 5.81
CA THR A 92 -6.06 4.28 7.05
C THR A 92 -5.50 5.71 6.99
N VAL A 93 -5.14 6.21 5.80
CA VAL A 93 -4.77 7.63 5.61
C VAL A 93 -5.94 8.54 5.93
N SER A 94 -7.10 8.27 5.36
CA SER A 94 -8.32 9.05 5.60
C SER A 94 -8.70 9.05 7.08
N ASP A 95 -8.57 7.89 7.74
CA ASP A 95 -8.82 7.74 9.17
C ASP A 95 -7.81 8.51 10.03
N ALA A 96 -6.52 8.49 9.66
CA ALA A 96 -5.48 9.21 10.36
C ALA A 96 -5.65 10.73 10.24
N ILE A 97 -5.97 11.24 9.05
CA ILE A 97 -6.25 12.67 8.85
C ILE A 97 -7.43 13.10 9.72
N ARG A 98 -8.54 12.35 9.74
CA ARG A 98 -9.73 12.72 10.52
C ARG A 98 -9.53 12.61 12.03
N ARG A 99 -8.91 11.53 12.50
CA ARG A 99 -8.96 11.12 13.93
C ARG A 99 -7.59 10.94 14.58
N GLY A 100 -6.52 10.92 13.81
CA GLY A 100 -5.17 10.72 14.31
C GLY A 100 -4.71 11.90 15.18
N GLN A 101 -3.84 11.62 16.14
CA GLN A 101 -3.13 12.65 16.87
C GLN A 101 -2.24 13.43 15.90
N LEU A 102 -2.32 14.76 15.94
CA LEU A 102 -1.46 15.62 15.14
C LEU A 102 -0.11 15.82 15.82
N ARG A 103 0.99 15.71 15.07
CA ARG A 103 2.37 15.90 15.55
C ARG A 103 3.16 16.74 14.55
N TRP A 104 3.95 17.69 15.03
CA TRP A 104 4.84 18.51 14.21
C TRP A 104 6.29 18.08 14.37
N ASN A 105 7.06 18.07 13.28
CA ASN A 105 8.52 17.98 13.29
C ASN A 105 9.07 19.06 12.35
N ARG A 106 10.14 19.75 12.79
CA ARG A 106 10.82 20.78 11.99
C ARG A 106 11.40 20.26 10.67
N THR A 107 11.77 18.98 10.58
CA THR A 107 12.46 18.43 9.40
C THR A 107 11.51 17.92 8.32
N ASP A 108 10.45 17.21 8.70
CA ASP A 108 9.56 16.53 7.74
C ASP A 108 8.09 16.99 7.86
N GLY A 109 7.85 18.09 8.56
CA GLY A 109 6.54 18.70 8.70
C GLY A 109 5.55 17.93 9.59
N TRP A 110 4.27 18.06 9.24
CA TRP A 110 3.16 17.53 10.02
C TRP A 110 2.95 16.03 9.82
N ARG A 111 2.53 15.37 10.89
CA ARG A 111 2.19 13.95 10.94
C ARG A 111 0.85 13.73 11.63
N PHE A 112 0.03 12.89 11.03
CA PHE A 112 -1.09 12.26 11.72
C PHE A 112 -0.69 10.89 12.23
N ALA A 113 -0.84 10.64 13.52
CA ALA A 113 -0.58 9.37 14.17
C ALA A 113 -1.89 8.77 14.69
N LEU A 114 -2.34 7.66 14.09
CA LEU A 114 -3.53 6.92 14.51
C LEU A 114 -3.11 5.57 15.08
N ILE A 115 -3.60 5.21 16.27
CA ILE A 115 -3.36 3.87 16.84
C ILE A 115 -4.64 3.06 16.72
N GLU A 116 -4.55 1.88 16.12
CA GLU A 116 -5.68 0.95 15.97
C GLU A 116 -5.17 -0.49 16.16
N GLY A 117 -5.74 -1.20 17.13
CA GLY A 117 -5.38 -2.59 17.43
C GLY A 117 -3.87 -2.77 17.64
N GLY A 118 -3.25 -1.96 18.52
CA GLY A 118 -1.82 -2.03 18.85
C GLY A 118 -0.85 -1.53 17.79
N ILE A 119 -1.31 -1.19 16.58
CA ILE A 119 -0.48 -0.66 15.49
C ILE A 119 -0.67 0.85 15.36
N ARG A 120 0.43 1.61 15.31
CA ARG A 120 0.42 3.04 14.99
C ARG A 120 0.62 3.24 13.50
N PHE A 121 -0.32 3.92 12.86
CA PHE A 121 -0.23 4.42 11.51
C PHE A 121 0.26 5.87 11.56
N VAL A 122 1.40 6.16 10.95
CA VAL A 122 1.94 7.51 10.82
C VAL A 122 1.80 7.94 9.37
N VAL A 123 1.16 9.09 9.15
CA VAL A 123 0.96 9.70 7.83
C VAL A 123 1.61 11.06 7.83
N VAL A 124 2.61 11.24 6.96
CA VAL A 124 3.29 12.54 6.78
C VAL A 124 2.57 13.32 5.69
N VAL A 125 2.26 14.56 6.01
CA VAL A 125 1.64 15.50 5.09
C VAL A 125 2.51 16.74 4.95
N GLY A 126 2.53 17.27 3.73
CA GLY A 126 3.15 18.56 3.44
C GLY A 126 2.11 19.49 2.85
N ASP A 127 2.17 20.77 3.21
CA ASP A 127 1.59 21.81 2.39
C ASP A 127 2.54 22.04 1.21
N THR A 128 1.99 22.25 0.02
CA THR A 128 2.77 22.53 -1.19
C THR A 128 2.48 23.95 -1.63
N GLU A 129 3.26 24.47 -2.58
CA GLU A 129 2.94 25.74 -3.26
C GLU A 129 1.65 25.64 -4.11
N THR A 130 1.04 24.46 -4.20
CA THR A 130 -0.23 24.24 -4.90
C THR A 130 -1.42 24.36 -3.94
N ASN A 131 -2.63 24.52 -4.50
CA ASN A 131 -3.87 24.73 -3.73
C ASN A 131 -4.31 23.54 -2.86
N SER A 132 -3.57 22.44 -2.82
CA SER A 132 -3.96 21.25 -2.06
C SER A 132 -2.79 20.69 -1.23
N PRO A 133 -3.02 20.36 0.05
CA PRO A 133 -2.03 19.63 0.82
C PRO A 133 -1.81 18.23 0.24
N VAL A 134 -0.63 17.66 0.47
CA VAL A 134 -0.25 16.37 -0.11
C VAL A 134 0.13 15.34 0.94
N VAL A 135 -0.25 14.09 0.71
CA VAL A 135 0.26 12.94 1.47
C VAL A 135 1.60 12.53 0.86
N VAL A 136 2.67 12.76 1.61
CA VAL A 136 4.05 12.50 1.18
C VAL A 136 4.41 11.04 1.38
N THR A 137 4.14 10.51 2.58
CA THR A 137 4.46 9.12 2.90
C THR A 137 3.63 8.64 4.10
N GLY A 138 3.67 7.32 4.34
CA GLY A 138 3.10 6.75 5.55
C GLY A 138 3.72 5.40 5.89
N TRP A 139 3.69 5.05 7.17
CA TRP A 139 4.19 3.77 7.65
C TRP A 139 3.45 3.31 8.91
N THR A 140 3.79 2.10 9.35
CA THR A 140 3.26 1.47 10.55
C THR A 140 4.38 1.19 11.55
N GLU A 141 4.06 1.32 12.83
CA GLU A 141 4.93 1.00 13.97
C GLU A 141 4.13 0.19 14.99
N ILE A 142 4.82 -0.57 15.84
CA ILE A 142 4.19 -1.21 17.00
C ILE A 142 4.00 -0.15 18.09
N ALA A 143 2.74 0.11 18.47
CA ALA A 143 2.42 0.93 19.64
C ALA A 143 2.28 0.09 20.90
N ASP A 144 1.64 -1.07 20.76
CA ASP A 144 1.42 -2.07 21.81
C ASP A 144 1.38 -3.44 21.15
N ARG A 145 2.39 -4.28 21.44
CA ARG A 145 2.54 -5.58 20.81
C ARG A 145 1.48 -6.58 21.26
N GLU A 146 1.11 -6.56 22.53
CA GLU A 146 0.10 -7.47 23.07
C GLU A 146 -1.27 -7.14 22.48
N ALA A 147 -1.62 -5.86 22.43
CA ALA A 147 -2.85 -5.41 21.79
C ALA A 147 -2.87 -5.73 20.28
N ALA A 148 -1.72 -5.68 19.60
CA ALA A 148 -1.61 -6.04 18.19
C ALA A 148 -1.84 -7.53 17.95
N LEU A 149 -1.26 -8.40 18.78
CA LEU A 149 -1.45 -9.85 18.70
C LEU A 149 -2.87 -10.29 19.10
N ALA A 150 -3.53 -9.54 19.98
CA ALA A 150 -4.92 -9.79 20.37
C ALA A 150 -5.94 -9.28 19.32
N ALA A 151 -5.55 -8.36 18.44
CA ALA A 151 -6.44 -7.79 17.45
C ALA A 151 -6.67 -8.75 16.27
N ARG A 152 -7.94 -9.00 15.93
CA ARG A 152 -8.34 -9.92 14.85
C ARG A 152 -7.83 -9.55 13.45
N ARG A 153 -7.34 -8.31 13.27
CA ARG A 153 -6.91 -7.78 11.99
C ARG A 153 -5.52 -8.26 11.57
N TRP A 154 -4.68 -8.68 12.52
CA TRP A 154 -3.26 -8.92 12.30
C TRP A 154 -2.90 -10.38 12.55
N ASP A 155 -2.19 -11.00 11.63
CA ASP A 155 -1.47 -12.24 11.89
C ASP A 155 -0.19 -11.94 12.70
N PRO A 156 0.29 -12.83 13.59
CA PRO A 156 1.63 -12.73 14.17
C PRO A 156 2.75 -12.36 13.18
N VAL A 157 2.71 -12.90 11.96
CA VAL A 157 3.66 -12.58 10.87
C VAL A 157 3.57 -11.12 10.44
N ASP A 158 2.37 -10.52 10.45
CA ASP A 158 2.20 -9.11 10.15
C ASP A 158 2.82 -8.24 11.24
N VAL A 159 2.58 -8.59 12.51
CA VAL A 159 3.14 -7.89 13.67
C VAL A 159 4.67 -7.95 13.64
N ASP A 160 5.24 -9.11 13.33
CA ASP A 160 6.69 -9.27 13.18
C ASP A 160 7.24 -8.49 11.99
N THR A 161 6.55 -8.50 10.86
CA THR A 161 6.94 -7.74 9.67
C THR A 161 6.96 -6.24 9.97
N ILE A 162 5.95 -5.72 10.67
CA ILE A 162 5.89 -4.31 11.09
C ILE A 162 7.06 -3.99 12.03
N ALA A 163 7.32 -4.85 13.03
CA ALA A 163 8.40 -4.64 13.99
C ALA A 163 9.78 -4.61 13.32
N VAL A 164 10.07 -5.57 12.43
CA VAL A 164 11.34 -5.63 11.69
C VAL A 164 11.53 -4.38 10.82
N ARG A 165 10.48 -3.95 10.10
CA ARG A 165 10.57 -2.78 9.22
C ARG A 165 10.76 -1.47 10.00
N ALA A 166 10.11 -1.33 11.16
CA ALA A 166 10.31 -0.18 12.04
C ALA A 166 11.76 -0.14 12.55
N ALA A 167 12.27 -1.25 13.08
CA ALA A 167 13.64 -1.36 13.57
C ALA A 167 14.69 -1.07 12.48
N LEU A 168 14.49 -1.57 11.26
CA LEU A 168 15.37 -1.29 10.12
C LEU A 168 15.32 0.18 9.68
N SER A 169 14.18 0.86 9.88
CA SER A 169 14.05 2.28 9.55
C SER A 169 14.71 3.18 10.60
N GLU A 170 14.57 2.84 11.88
CA GLU A 170 15.23 3.56 13.00
C GLU A 170 16.74 3.37 12.98
N SER A 171 17.18 2.16 12.62
CA SER A 171 18.59 1.78 12.54
C SER A 171 19.13 1.85 11.11
N ALA A 172 18.60 2.74 10.26
CA ALA A 172 18.99 2.80 8.85
C ALA A 172 20.48 3.10 8.63
N SER A 173 21.12 3.80 9.58
CA SER A 173 22.56 4.08 9.60
C SER A 173 23.38 3.01 10.33
N THR A 174 22.73 2.09 11.05
CA THR A 174 23.42 0.92 11.61
C THR A 174 23.70 -0.01 10.45
N PRO A 175 24.99 -0.31 10.15
CA PRO A 175 25.30 -1.30 9.14
C PRO A 175 24.56 -2.59 9.50
N ILE A 176 23.75 -3.11 8.58
CA ILE A 176 23.37 -4.53 8.68
C ILE A 176 24.69 -5.25 8.85
N PRO A 177 24.90 -6.00 9.95
CA PRO A 177 26.18 -6.63 10.17
C PRO A 177 26.56 -7.32 8.86
N ASP A 178 27.80 -7.14 8.39
CA ASP A 178 28.39 -7.91 7.27
C ASP A 178 28.37 -9.45 7.52
N ARG A 179 27.69 -9.85 8.60
CA ARG A 179 27.46 -11.15 9.18
C ARG A 179 26.00 -11.60 9.05
N ILE A 180 25.25 -11.23 8.01
CA ILE A 180 24.46 -12.29 7.37
C ILE A 180 25.52 -13.26 6.84
N ARG A 181 26.03 -14.13 7.74
CA ARG A 181 27.10 -15.06 7.39
C ARG A 181 26.59 -15.79 6.17
N PRO A 182 27.33 -15.82 5.05
CA PRO A 182 27.00 -16.66 3.94
C PRO A 182 26.68 -18.03 4.51
N ARG A 183 25.42 -18.44 4.40
CA ARG A 183 25.02 -19.74 4.90
C ARG A 183 25.71 -20.69 3.93
N THR A 184 26.72 -21.44 4.41
CA THR A 184 27.36 -22.44 3.57
C THR A 184 26.30 -23.47 3.22
N VAL A 185 25.76 -23.38 2.01
CA VAL A 185 24.83 -24.37 1.48
C VAL A 185 25.70 -25.52 0.99
N THR A 186 26.00 -26.45 1.90
CA THR A 186 26.92 -27.58 1.65
C THR A 186 26.36 -28.62 0.68
N ARG A 187 25.08 -28.52 0.31
CA ARG A 187 24.36 -29.48 -0.52
C ARG A 187 23.75 -28.75 -1.71
N PRO A 188 23.90 -29.28 -2.93
CA PRO A 188 23.21 -28.69 -4.08
C PRO A 188 21.69 -28.65 -3.87
N PHE A 189 21.04 -27.57 -4.28
CA PHE A 189 19.60 -27.34 -4.15
C PHE A 189 18.97 -27.09 -5.52
N VAL A 190 17.68 -27.40 -5.69
CA VAL A 190 17.04 -27.35 -7.01
C VAL A 190 16.28 -26.03 -7.20
N VAL A 191 16.48 -25.38 -8.33
CA VAL A 191 15.68 -24.24 -8.80
C VAL A 191 15.38 -24.44 -10.29
N GLY A 192 14.10 -24.54 -10.64
CA GLY A 192 13.69 -24.96 -11.98
C GLY A 192 14.21 -26.38 -12.27
N GLU A 193 14.85 -26.55 -13.42
CA GLU A 193 15.48 -27.82 -13.83
C GLU A 193 16.96 -27.93 -13.42
N HIS A 194 17.49 -26.95 -12.68
CA HIS A 194 18.91 -26.89 -12.32
C HIS A 194 19.16 -27.33 -10.88
N ARG A 195 20.13 -28.21 -10.68
CA ARG A 195 20.71 -28.54 -9.37
C ARG A 195 21.90 -27.60 -9.11
N LEU A 196 21.73 -26.67 -8.18
CA LEU A 196 22.62 -25.53 -7.98
C LEU A 196 23.49 -25.66 -6.74
N GLU A 197 24.74 -25.26 -6.86
CA GLU A 197 25.68 -25.06 -5.77
C GLU A 197 26.10 -23.59 -5.65
N THR A 198 26.52 -23.20 -4.45
CA THR A 198 27.03 -21.85 -4.17
C THR A 198 28.28 -21.94 -3.32
N GLU A 199 29.31 -21.20 -3.71
CA GLU A 199 30.48 -20.98 -2.88
C GLU A 199 30.31 -19.66 -2.11
N PRO A 200 30.61 -19.63 -0.80
CA PRO A 200 30.57 -18.40 -0.01
C PRO A 200 31.34 -17.25 -0.70
N GLY A 201 30.67 -16.11 -0.85
CA GLY A 201 31.27 -14.92 -1.47
C GLY A 201 31.24 -14.88 -3.01
N LYS A 202 30.74 -15.91 -3.70
CA LYS A 202 30.53 -15.82 -5.16
C LYS A 202 29.23 -15.07 -5.49
N PRO A 203 29.24 -14.14 -6.46
CA PRO A 203 28.04 -13.40 -6.87
C PRO A 203 27.14 -14.19 -7.84
N TYR A 204 27.28 -15.52 -7.87
CA TYR A 204 26.53 -16.41 -8.76
C TYR A 204 26.38 -17.79 -8.12
N VAL A 205 25.41 -18.55 -8.64
CA VAL A 205 25.23 -19.99 -8.36
C VAL A 205 25.58 -20.79 -9.60
N SER A 206 26.13 -22.00 -9.42
CA SER A 206 26.55 -22.88 -10.52
C SER A 206 25.65 -24.10 -10.56
N CYS A 207 25.19 -24.51 -11.74
CA CYS A 207 24.49 -25.78 -11.90
C CYS A 207 25.49 -26.95 -11.96
N THR A 208 25.33 -27.96 -11.12
CA THR A 208 26.16 -29.17 -11.11
C THR A 208 25.94 -30.02 -12.37
N ASP A 209 24.76 -29.89 -12.98
CA ASP A 209 24.34 -30.78 -14.08
C ASP A 209 24.75 -30.22 -15.44
N CYS A 210 24.55 -28.92 -15.69
CA CYS A 210 24.91 -28.26 -16.95
C CYS A 210 26.10 -27.31 -16.88
N GLY A 211 26.66 -27.06 -15.69
CA GLY A 211 27.81 -26.16 -15.49
C GLY A 211 27.53 -24.67 -15.66
N CYS A 212 26.29 -24.27 -15.95
CA CYS A 212 25.92 -22.87 -16.15
C CYS A 212 25.99 -22.07 -14.84
N ARG A 213 26.36 -20.80 -14.95
CA ARG A 213 26.39 -19.85 -13.84
C ARG A 213 25.26 -18.85 -13.97
N PHE A 214 24.57 -18.58 -12.86
CA PHE A 214 23.41 -17.69 -12.83
C PHE A 214 23.54 -16.64 -11.73
N ARG A 215 23.13 -15.41 -12.04
CA ARG A 215 23.13 -14.27 -11.10
C ARG A 215 21.74 -13.86 -10.61
N SER A 216 20.68 -14.43 -11.19
CA SER A 216 19.29 -14.16 -10.80
C SER A 216 18.43 -15.41 -10.96
N LYS A 217 17.34 -15.47 -10.19
CA LYS A 217 16.33 -16.53 -10.31
C LYS A 217 15.71 -16.56 -11.71
N GLU A 218 15.43 -15.38 -12.27
CA GLU A 218 14.88 -15.25 -13.62
C GLU A 218 15.79 -15.89 -14.68
N ALA A 219 17.12 -15.67 -14.59
CA ALA A 219 18.07 -16.29 -15.50
C ALA A 219 18.13 -17.82 -15.36
N ILE A 220 17.85 -18.37 -14.18
CA ILE A 220 17.77 -19.81 -13.94
C ILE A 220 16.50 -20.39 -14.59
N THR A 221 15.36 -19.71 -14.42
CA THR A 221 14.06 -20.23 -14.87
C THR A 221 13.79 -20.00 -16.36
N ALA A 222 14.43 -19.01 -16.99
CA ALA A 222 14.29 -18.73 -18.42
C ALA A 222 15.02 -19.75 -19.32
N ARG A 223 15.88 -20.60 -18.75
CA ARG A 223 16.72 -21.55 -19.49
C ARG A 223 16.58 -22.95 -18.92
N GLY A 224 16.21 -23.91 -19.77
CA GLY A 224 16.18 -25.34 -19.40
C GLY A 224 17.57 -25.90 -19.08
N CYS A 225 17.61 -26.96 -18.27
CA CYS A 225 18.86 -27.67 -17.97
C CYS A 225 19.03 -28.82 -18.96
N HIS A 226 20.05 -28.75 -19.82
CA HIS A 226 20.29 -29.77 -20.85
C HIS A 226 21.45 -30.72 -20.50
N GLY A 227 21.82 -30.82 -19.21
CA GLY A 227 23.00 -31.54 -18.77
C GLY A 227 24.30 -30.95 -19.36
N ARG A 228 25.45 -31.58 -19.07
CA ARG A 228 26.70 -31.27 -19.77
C ARG A 228 26.60 -31.84 -21.17
N SER A 229 26.48 -30.97 -22.16
CA SER A 229 26.66 -31.34 -23.56
C SER A 229 28.06 -31.93 -23.74
N GLY A 230 28.14 -33.27 -23.79
CA GLY A 230 29.25 -34.03 -24.35
C GLY A 230 30.63 -33.89 -23.71
N ARG A 231 31.15 -35.01 -23.19
CA ARG A 231 32.46 -35.46 -23.69
C ARG A 231 32.28 -35.93 -25.13
#